data_AF-A0A8S2TRJ9-F1
#
_entry.id   AF-A0A8S2TRJ9-F1
#
_cell.length_a   1.000
_cell.length_b   1.000
_cell.length_c   1.000
_cell.angle_alpha   90.00
_cell.angle_beta   90.00
_cell.angle_gamma   90.00
#
_symmetry.space_group_name_H-M   'P 1'
#
loop_
_entity.id
_entity.type
_entity.pdbx_description
1 polymer ?
#
loop_
_entity_poly.entity_id
_entity_poly.type
_entity_poly.pdbx_seq_one_letter_code
_entity_poly.pdbx_strand_id
1 'polypeptide(L)'
;MITRRQRILLFSSSEQLKMLFGAETILVDGTCSRWFPIKRGGPQGSSLTPSVFIAYHSDMSDAFPMAMSFLFADDVAATMA
;
A
#
# COMPACT_ATOMS: atom_id res chain seq x y z
N MET A 1 -3.52 -19.45 -10.24
CA MET A 1 -2.55 -19.21 -9.15
C MET A 1 -2.71 -17.76 -8.72
N ILE A 2 -3.19 -17.51 -7.50
CA ILE A 2 -3.40 -16.13 -6.99
C ILE A 2 -2.02 -15.54 -6.66
N THR A 3 -1.66 -14.42 -7.27
CA THR A 3 -0.38 -13.75 -6.99
C THR A 3 -0.39 -13.21 -5.54
N ARG A 4 0.79 -13.04 -4.92
CA ARG A 4 0.89 -12.48 -3.55
C ARG A 4 0.16 -11.13 -3.46
N ARG A 5 0.23 -10.32 -4.52
CA ARG A 5 -0.52 -9.06 -4.73
C ARG A 5 -2.04 -9.21 -4.63
N GLN A 6 -2.60 -10.32 -5.10
CA GLN A 6 -4.04 -10.57 -5.08
C GLN A 6 -4.55 -11.07 -3.73
N ARG A 7 -3.69 -11.60 -2.85
CA ARG A 7 -4.13 -12.14 -1.54
C ARG A 7 -4.67 -11.06 -0.61
N ILE A 8 -4.04 -9.90 -0.51
CA ILE A 8 -4.51 -8.85 0.40
C ILE A 8 -5.85 -8.27 -0.04
N LEU A 9 -6.09 -8.15 -1.35
CA LEU A 9 -7.42 -7.78 -1.88
C LEU A 9 -8.48 -8.84 -1.59
N LEU A 10 -8.10 -10.13 -1.54
CA LEU A 10 -9.02 -11.24 -1.25
C LEU A 10 -9.41 -11.34 0.24
N PHE A 11 -8.57 -10.87 1.15
CA PHE A 11 -8.84 -10.90 2.60
C PHE A 11 -9.34 -9.57 3.17
N SER A 12 -9.36 -8.51 2.36
CA SER A 12 -9.87 -7.20 2.78
C SER A 12 -11.39 -7.17 2.70
N SER A 13 -12.05 -6.65 3.74
CA SER A 13 -13.50 -6.45 3.68
C SER A 13 -13.86 -5.37 2.66
N SER A 14 -15.10 -5.38 2.15
CA SER A 14 -15.60 -4.31 1.28
C SER A 14 -15.46 -2.92 1.90
N GLU A 15 -15.59 -2.80 3.22
CA GLU A 15 -15.40 -1.55 3.96
C GLU A 15 -13.94 -1.11 4.03
N GLN A 16 -13.00 -2.05 4.20
CA GLN A 16 -11.56 -1.75 4.12
C GLN A 16 -11.13 -1.30 2.72
N LEU A 17 -11.69 -1.94 1.69
CA LEU A 17 -11.47 -1.54 0.29
C LEU A 17 -12.08 -0.16 0.01
N LYS A 18 -13.26 0.15 0.55
CA LYS A 18 -13.86 1.49 0.47
C LYS A 18 -13.05 2.55 1.21
N MET A 19 -12.40 2.23 2.33
CA MET A 19 -11.47 3.16 2.99
C MET A 19 -10.20 3.40 2.18
N LEU A 20 -9.78 2.44 1.35
CA LEU A 20 -8.59 2.56 0.50
C LEU A 20 -8.84 3.32 -0.80
N PHE A 21 -10.03 3.19 -1.38
CA PHE A 21 -10.39 3.79 -2.68
C PHE A 21 -11.48 4.87 -2.57
N GLY A 22 -11.93 5.16 -1.36
CA GLY A 22 -12.95 6.16 -1.07
C GLY A 22 -12.44 7.58 -1.26
N ALA A 23 -13.37 8.51 -1.47
CA ALA A 23 -13.05 9.92 -1.40
C ALA A 23 -12.64 10.24 0.05
N GLU A 24 -11.47 10.85 0.22
CA GLU A 24 -10.99 11.25 1.53
C GLU A 24 -11.31 12.71 1.85
N THR A 25 -11.39 13.00 3.14
CA THR A 25 -11.42 14.36 3.68
C THR A 25 -10.42 14.48 4.81
N ILE A 26 -9.72 15.60 4.84
CA ILE A 26 -8.80 15.96 5.91
C ILE A 26 -9.56 16.91 6.83
N LEU A 27 -9.66 16.58 8.11
CA LEU A 27 -10.20 17.46 9.13
C LEU A 27 -9.04 18.19 9.80
N VAL A 28 -8.99 19.52 9.68
CA VAL A 28 -7.99 20.37 10.35
C VAL A 28 -8.73 21.39 11.19
N ASP A 29 -8.49 21.41 12.51
CA ASP A 29 -9.11 22.36 13.44
C ASP A 29 -10.64 22.48 13.31
N GLY A 30 -11.32 21.33 13.15
CA GLY A 30 -12.78 21.28 12.98
C GLY A 30 -13.27 21.65 11.57
N THR A 31 -12.38 22.03 10.66
CA THR A 31 -12.70 22.35 9.27
C THR A 31 -12.36 21.16 8.36
N CYS A 32 -13.37 20.63 7.68
CA CYS A 32 -13.17 19.58 6.68
C CYS A 32 -12.67 20.16 5.35
N SER A 33 -11.68 19.50 4.75
CA SER A 33 -11.34 19.71 3.34
C SER A 33 -12.50 19.27 2.44
N ARG A 34 -12.44 19.66 1.16
CA ARG A 34 -13.31 19.04 0.15
C ARG A 34 -12.99 17.56 0.02
N TRP A 35 -14.00 16.78 -0.34
CA TRP A 35 -13.86 15.38 -0.75
C TRP A 35 -13.16 15.33 -2.10
N PHE A 36 -12.10 14.54 -2.21
CA PHE A 36 -11.48 14.26 -3.50
C PHE A 36 -11.04 12.79 -3.60
N PRO A 37 -11.17 12.18 -4.80
CA PRO A 37 -10.71 10.83 -5.01
C PRO A 37 -9.18 10.77 -5.11
N ILE A 38 -8.56 9.87 -4.37
CA ILE A 38 -7.13 9.56 -4.51
C ILE A 38 -6.98 8.57 -5.66
N LYS A 39 -6.46 9.05 -6.80
CA LYS A 39 -6.33 8.23 -8.01
C LYS A 39 -5.12 7.30 -8.00
N ARG A 40 -4.09 7.61 -7.21
CA ARG A 40 -2.81 6.88 -7.17
C ARG A 40 -2.21 6.95 -5.78
N GLY A 41 -1.61 5.84 -5.34
CA GLY A 41 -1.04 5.71 -4.01
C GLY A 41 -2.12 5.56 -2.93
N GLY A 42 -1.69 5.67 -1.68
CA GLY A 42 -2.57 5.72 -0.52
C GLY A 42 -2.28 6.97 0.30
N PRO A 43 -3.25 7.42 1.09
CA PRO A 43 -3.13 8.58 1.95
C PRO A 43 -2.14 8.37 3.09
N GLN A 44 -1.35 9.41 3.38
CA GLN A 44 -0.45 9.42 4.54
C GLN A 44 -1.25 9.59 5.83
N GLY A 45 -0.86 8.86 6.87
CA GLY A 45 -1.57 8.83 8.15
C GLY A 45 -2.69 7.77 8.22
N SER A 46 -3.07 7.15 7.11
CA SER A 46 -3.95 5.97 7.13
C SER A 46 -3.21 4.76 7.71
N SER A 47 -3.89 4.02 8.59
CA SER A 47 -3.35 2.80 9.19
C SER A 47 -3.26 1.62 8.20
N LEU A 48 -3.98 1.68 7.08
CA LEU A 48 -4.01 0.62 6.08
C LEU A 48 -3.03 0.85 4.91
N THR A 49 -2.71 2.11 4.61
CA THR A 49 -1.81 2.45 3.50
C THR A 49 -0.46 1.71 3.58
N PRO A 50 0.23 1.63 4.74
CA PRO A 50 1.52 0.93 4.83
C PRO A 50 1.42 -0.57 4.51
N SER A 51 0.38 -1.23 5.02
CA SER A 51 0.15 -2.66 4.79
C SER A 51 -0.11 -2.96 3.32
N VAL A 52 -0.91 -2.12 2.66
CA VAL A 52 -1.17 -2.26 1.21
C VAL A 52 0.07 -1.93 0.40
N PHE A 53 0.87 -0.96 0.82
CA PHE A 53 2.12 -0.61 0.15
C PHE A 53 3.11 -1.78 0.19
N ILE A 54 3.33 -2.39 1.36
CA ILE A 54 4.19 -3.57 1.53
C ILE A 54 3.70 -4.74 0.67
N ALA A 55 2.38 -4.96 0.65
CA ALA A 55 1.77 -5.99 -0.19
C ALA A 55 2.06 -5.79 -1.68
N TYR A 56 1.90 -4.53 -2.13
CA TYR A 56 2.03 -4.13 -3.53
C TYR A 56 3.42 -4.44 -4.08
N HIS A 57 4.47 -4.20 -3.28
CA HIS A 57 5.86 -4.43 -3.69
C HIS A 57 6.48 -5.73 -3.14
N SER A 58 5.70 -6.61 -2.51
CA SER A 58 6.20 -7.83 -1.85
C SER A 58 6.86 -8.86 -2.78
N ASP A 59 6.66 -8.73 -4.09
CA ASP A 59 7.23 -9.57 -5.14
C ASP A 59 8.31 -8.84 -5.96
N MET A 60 8.68 -7.60 -5.61
CA MET A 60 9.77 -6.90 -6.29
C MET A 60 11.13 -7.60 -6.10
N SER A 61 11.30 -8.39 -5.04
CA SER A 61 12.51 -9.20 -4.83
C SER A 61 12.78 -10.17 -5.98
N ASP A 62 11.72 -10.63 -6.66
CA ASP A 62 11.83 -11.57 -7.78
C ASP A 62 12.51 -10.94 -9.00
N ALA A 63 12.56 -9.60 -9.08
CA ALA A 63 13.29 -8.87 -10.12
C ALA A 63 14.82 -8.88 -9.91
N PHE A 64 15.30 -9.26 -8.71
CA PHE A 64 16.72 -9.27 -8.35
C PHE A 64 17.20 -10.68 -7.98
N PRO A 65 17.17 -11.66 -8.91
CA PRO A 65 17.45 -13.06 -8.60
C PRO A 65 18.89 -13.33 -8.13
N MET A 66 19.83 -12.42 -8.40
CA MET A 66 21.24 -12.53 -8.01
C MET A 66 21.58 -11.75 -6.73
N ALA A 67 20.57 -11.19 -6.04
CA ALA A 67 20.78 -10.43 -4.82
C ALA A 67 19.85 -10.90 -3.71
N MET A 68 20.38 -11.03 -2.51
CA MET A 68 19.54 -11.07 -1.31
C MET A 68 19.00 -9.66 -1.07
N SER A 69 17.69 -9.48 -1.26
CA SER A 69 17.01 -8.18 -1.13
C SER A 69 16.02 -8.19 0.03
N PHE A 70 16.06 -7.12 0.82
CA PHE A 70 15.13 -6.83 1.90
C PHE A 70 14.40 -5.53 1.56
N LEU A 71 13.08 -5.63 1.42
CA LEU A 71 12.20 -4.52 1.07
C LEU A 71 11.39 -4.13 2.31
N PHE A 72 11.41 -2.86 2.69
CA PHE A 72 10.59 -2.34 3.78
C PHE A 72 10.10 -0.95 3.45
N ALA A 73 8.79 -0.78 3.30
CA ALA A 73 8.23 0.46 2.76
C ALA A 73 9.00 0.87 1.49
N ASP A 74 9.43 2.12 1.39
CA ASP A 74 10.20 2.65 0.26
C ASP A 74 11.70 2.32 0.29
N ASP A 75 12.20 1.72 1.38
CA ASP A 75 13.60 1.33 1.52
C ASP A 75 13.90 -0.06 0.93
N VAL A 76 15.10 -0.17 0.36
CA VAL A 76 15.67 -1.44 -0.09
C VAL A 76 17.10 -1.60 0.41
N ALA A 77 17.37 -2.73 1.07
CA ALA A 77 18.73 -3.19 1.37
C ALA A 77 18.99 -4.44 0.53
N ALA A 78 20.02 -4.39 -0.32
CA ALA A 78 20.37 -5.51 -1.18
C ALA A 78 21.88 -5.77 -1.18
N THR A 79 22.24 -7.06 -1.12
CA THR A 79 23.61 -7.53 -1.24
C THR A 79 23.68 -8.59 -2.32
N MET A 80 24.75 -8.59 -3.13
CA MET A 80 24.99 -9.66 -4.09
C MET A 80 25.06 -11.01 -3.33
N ALA A 81 24.35 -12.01 -3.86
CA ALA A 81 24.31 -13.36 -3.29
C ALA A 81 25.53 -14.18 -3.72
#